data_AF-X0S4U4-F1
#
_entry.id   AF-X0S4U4-F1
#
_cell.length_a   1.000
_cell.length_b   1.000
_cell.length_c   1.000
_cell.angle_alpha   90.00
_cell.angle_beta   90.00
_cell.angle_gamma   90.00
#
_symmetry.space_group_name_H-M   'P 1'
#
loop_
_entity.id
_entity.type
_entity.pdbx_description
1 polymer ?
#
loop_
_entity_poly.entity_id
_entity_poly.type
_entity_poly.pdbx_seq_one_letter_code
_entity_poly.pdbx_strand_id
1 'polypeptide(L)'
;MSRPVTTASLAEAAKATISNRWLGTFGICLGLGLAVWGQHGIHSPVRPGGSLFLFVVGVTLAVLAAVPMLGTVLAKPDPQVKVEPPEPSPPTRPGSRRERAIVAASVAAALGLAVAAFQLSGNNRFTFLGVVLWGASVLLFIGAFWERPEGAADEVYSKPSRLAGWLPRWTGASAPVALTLLGAVALGAFFRFYRLDIVPFDMTSDHVEKLLDIRRVVGGQFDVFFANNGGREPMEFYLAAGLIKVFGLDLEFLTLKVTMALAGLLLLPV
;
A
#
# COMPACT_ATOMS: atom_id res chain seq x y z
N MET A 1 34.30 -13.93 -34.59
CA MET A 1 34.11 -12.69 -35.38
C MET A 1 32.81 -12.04 -34.93
N SER A 2 32.89 -11.13 -33.96
CA SER A 2 31.77 -10.31 -33.49
C SER A 2 31.57 -9.17 -34.48
N ARG A 3 30.36 -9.04 -35.07
CA ARG A 3 30.01 -7.87 -35.87
C ARG A 3 29.89 -6.66 -34.93
N PRO A 4 30.48 -5.49 -35.25
CA PRO A 4 30.29 -4.29 -34.45
C PRO A 4 28.83 -3.86 -34.55
N VAL A 5 28.14 -3.84 -33.42
CA VAL A 5 26.79 -3.27 -33.30
C VAL A 5 26.92 -1.77 -33.51
N THR A 6 26.34 -1.26 -34.60
CA THR A 6 26.41 0.17 -34.92
C THR A 6 25.45 0.96 -34.03
N THR A 7 25.79 2.20 -33.70
CA THR A 7 24.95 3.10 -32.88
C THR A 7 23.55 3.29 -33.46
N ALA A 8 23.40 3.16 -34.78
CA ALA A 8 22.12 3.19 -35.48
C ALA A 8 21.21 1.99 -35.12
N SER A 9 21.74 0.77 -35.00
CA SER A 9 20.94 -0.40 -34.65
C SER A 9 20.47 -0.38 -33.20
N LEU A 10 21.24 0.22 -32.30
CA LEU A 10 20.85 0.45 -30.90
C LEU A 10 19.73 1.49 -30.78
N ALA A 11 19.78 2.55 -31.59
CA ALA A 11 18.73 3.57 -31.63
C ALA A 11 17.41 3.03 -32.19
N GLU A 12 17.45 2.21 -33.25
CA GLU A 12 16.25 1.53 -33.78
C GLU A 12 15.66 0.52 -32.79
N ALA A 13 16.50 -0.28 -32.13
CA ALA A 13 16.05 -1.22 -31.10
C ALA A 13 15.40 -0.49 -29.91
N ALA A 14 15.97 0.64 -29.46
CA ALA A 14 15.38 1.46 -28.42
C ALA A 14 14.02 2.06 -28.84
N LYS A 15 13.92 2.55 -30.09
CA LYS A 15 12.68 3.13 -30.63
C LYS A 15 11.57 2.08 -30.77
N ALA A 16 11.90 0.87 -31.24
CA ALA A 16 10.99 -0.26 -31.30
C ALA A 16 10.52 -0.72 -29.91
N THR A 17 11.44 -0.77 -28.94
CA THR A 17 11.11 -1.11 -27.54
C THR A 17 10.18 -0.09 -26.89
N ILE A 18 10.42 1.20 -27.14
CA ILE A 18 9.56 2.29 -26.65
C ILE A 18 8.17 2.22 -27.32
N SER A 19 8.11 2.02 -28.64
CA SER A 19 6.85 1.89 -29.39
C SER A 19 6.00 0.71 -28.89
N ASN A 20 6.63 -0.45 -28.62
CA ASN A 20 5.92 -1.63 -28.11
C ASN A 20 5.37 -1.43 -26.68
N ARG A 21 6.05 -0.63 -25.85
CA ARG A 21 5.56 -0.28 -24.51
C ARG A 21 4.32 0.61 -24.56
N TRP A 22 4.29 1.61 -25.44
CA TRP A 22 3.12 2.47 -25.61
C TRP A 22 1.91 1.71 -26.17
N LEU A 23 2.11 0.81 -27.14
CA LEU A 23 1.05 -0.06 -27.65
C LEU A 23 0.50 -0.99 -26.55
N GLY A 24 1.38 -1.57 -25.71
CA GLY A 24 0.97 -2.43 -24.60
C GLY A 24 0.14 -1.68 -23.56
N THR A 25 0.58 -0.50 -23.12
CA THR A 25 -0.16 0.31 -22.15
C THR A 25 -1.50 0.79 -22.71
N PHE A 26 -1.54 1.24 -23.96
CA PHE A 26 -2.79 1.60 -24.63
C PHE A 26 -3.76 0.41 -24.71
N GLY A 27 -3.25 -0.79 -25.04
CA GLY A 27 -4.04 -2.02 -25.06
C GLY A 27 -4.61 -2.40 -23.70
N ILE A 28 -3.86 -2.22 -22.62
CA ILE A 28 -4.33 -2.46 -21.24
C ILE A 28 -5.42 -1.45 -20.87
N CYS A 29 -5.21 -0.16 -21.11
CA CYS A 29 -6.20 0.88 -20.80
C CYS A 29 -7.50 0.69 -21.61
N LEU A 30 -7.39 0.36 -22.90
CA LEU A 30 -8.53 0.06 -23.75
C LEU A 30 -9.27 -1.19 -23.28
N GLY A 31 -8.55 -2.26 -22.94
CA GLY A 31 -9.11 -3.50 -22.43
C GLY A 31 -9.86 -3.31 -21.11
N LEU A 32 -9.27 -2.57 -20.16
CA LEU A 32 -9.91 -2.23 -18.89
C LEU A 32 -11.13 -1.33 -19.09
N GLY A 33 -11.06 -0.34 -19.99
CA GLY A 33 -12.20 0.52 -20.33
C GLY A 33 -13.38 -0.27 -20.91
N LEU A 34 -13.11 -1.19 -21.82
CA LEU A 34 -14.13 -2.10 -22.39
C LEU A 34 -14.68 -3.07 -21.35
N ALA A 35 -13.85 -3.56 -20.42
CA ALA A 35 -14.31 -4.42 -19.34
C ALA A 35 -15.25 -3.68 -18.38
N VAL A 36 -14.89 -2.47 -17.95
CA VAL A 36 -15.74 -1.63 -17.08
C VAL A 36 -17.06 -1.29 -17.77
N TRP A 37 -17.03 -0.95 -19.07
CA TRP A 37 -18.24 -0.67 -19.83
C TRP A 37 -19.11 -1.93 -19.99
N GLY A 38 -18.51 -3.07 -20.34
CA GLY A 38 -19.19 -4.35 -20.40
C GLY A 38 -19.89 -4.70 -19.09
N GLN A 39 -19.19 -4.53 -17.96
CA GLN A 39 -19.74 -4.78 -16.62
C GLN A 39 -20.98 -3.93 -16.31
N HIS A 40 -21.00 -2.66 -16.72
CA HIS A 40 -22.15 -1.77 -16.53
C HIS A 40 -23.42 -2.28 -17.22
N GLY A 41 -23.27 -2.99 -18.35
CA GLY A 41 -24.37 -3.53 -19.12
C GLY A 41 -24.82 -4.93 -18.73
N ILE A 42 -24.10 -5.65 -17.85
CA ILE A 42 -24.42 -7.05 -17.47
C ILE A 42 -25.75 -7.13 -16.71
N HIS A 43 -26.11 -6.07 -15.97
CA HIS A 43 -27.36 -5.99 -15.21
C HIS A 43 -28.52 -5.36 -16.00
N SER A 44 -28.31 -4.95 -17.26
CA SER A 44 -29.35 -4.34 -18.08
C SER A 44 -30.21 -5.42 -18.77
N PRO A 45 -31.53 -5.43 -18.58
CA PRO A 45 -32.42 -6.47 -19.13
C PRO A 45 -32.53 -6.46 -20.66
N VAL A 46 -31.97 -5.45 -21.32
CA VAL A 46 -32.19 -5.20 -22.75
C VAL A 46 -31.24 -6.00 -23.64
N ARG A 47 -29.97 -6.27 -23.23
CA ARG A 47 -28.97 -7.06 -24.01
C ARG A 47 -27.82 -7.65 -23.16
N PRO A 48 -28.05 -8.63 -22.27
CA PRO A 48 -27.01 -9.19 -21.39
C PRO A 48 -25.83 -9.85 -22.13
N GLY A 49 -26.07 -10.46 -23.29
CA GLY A 49 -25.03 -11.15 -24.07
C GLY A 49 -23.97 -10.22 -24.68
N GLY A 50 -24.34 -9.01 -25.11
CA GLY A 50 -23.39 -8.03 -25.66
C GLY A 50 -22.47 -7.45 -24.58
N SER A 51 -23.01 -7.24 -23.38
CA SER A 51 -22.29 -6.72 -22.22
C SER A 51 -21.29 -7.73 -21.66
N LEU A 52 -21.68 -9.00 -21.58
CA LEU A 52 -20.77 -10.10 -21.22
C LEU A 52 -19.67 -10.30 -22.27
N PHE A 53 -20.01 -10.20 -23.55
CA PHE A 53 -19.03 -10.25 -24.63
C PHE A 53 -18.00 -9.12 -24.52
N LEU A 54 -18.43 -7.87 -24.31
CA LEU A 54 -17.53 -6.73 -24.11
C LEU A 54 -16.65 -6.88 -22.88
N PHE A 55 -17.19 -7.45 -21.79
CA PHE A 55 -16.41 -7.74 -20.58
C PHE A 55 -15.30 -8.76 -20.85
N VAL A 56 -15.64 -9.91 -21.45
CA VAL A 56 -14.68 -10.97 -21.76
C VAL A 56 -13.63 -10.49 -22.77
N VAL A 57 -14.04 -9.75 -23.79
CA VAL A 57 -13.12 -9.16 -24.79
C VAL A 57 -12.20 -8.14 -24.13
N GLY A 58 -12.72 -7.26 -23.27
CA GLY A 58 -11.92 -6.27 -22.54
C GLY A 58 -10.85 -6.90 -21.65
N VAL A 59 -11.23 -7.90 -20.85
CA VAL A 59 -10.30 -8.66 -20.00
C VAL A 59 -9.26 -9.40 -20.85
N THR A 60 -9.69 -10.06 -21.93
CA THR A 60 -8.79 -10.80 -22.82
C THR A 60 -7.77 -9.87 -23.49
N LEU A 61 -8.19 -8.70 -23.96
CA LEU A 61 -7.30 -7.69 -24.54
C LEU A 61 -6.31 -7.13 -23.51
N ALA A 62 -6.76 -6.87 -22.29
CA ALA A 62 -5.89 -6.40 -21.21
C ALA A 62 -4.82 -7.45 -20.86
N VAL A 63 -5.22 -8.73 -20.77
CA VAL A 63 -4.29 -9.84 -20.52
C VAL A 63 -3.30 -10.00 -21.68
N LEU A 64 -3.77 -10.04 -22.93
CA LEU A 64 -2.91 -10.19 -24.11
C LEU A 64 -1.94 -9.02 -24.27
N ALA A 65 -2.35 -7.80 -23.93
CA ALA A 65 -1.47 -6.63 -23.93
C ALA A 65 -0.42 -6.66 -22.80
N ALA A 66 -0.72 -7.34 -21.68
CA ALA A 66 0.20 -7.52 -20.56
C ALA A 66 1.22 -8.66 -20.76
N VAL A 67 0.88 -9.72 -21.51
CA VAL A 67 1.77 -10.88 -21.78
C VAL A 67 3.15 -10.49 -22.33
N PRO A 68 3.29 -9.65 -23.38
CA PRO A 68 4.61 -9.26 -23.88
C PRO A 68 5.37 -8.37 -22.88
N MET A 69 4.68 -7.57 -22.06
CA MET A 69 5.33 -6.83 -20.96
C MET A 69 5.87 -7.77 -19.89
N LEU A 70 5.09 -8.79 -19.50
CA LEU A 70 5.54 -9.84 -18.58
C LEU A 70 6.72 -10.63 -19.17
N GLY A 71 6.70 -10.89 -20.47
CA GLY A 71 7.80 -11.50 -21.22
C GLY A 71 9.08 -10.66 -21.18
N THR A 72 9.01 -9.33 -21.17
CA THR A 72 10.21 -8.48 -20.98
C THR A 72 10.71 -8.43 -19.55
N VAL A 73 9.85 -8.68 -18.56
CA VAL A 73 10.22 -8.77 -17.14
C VAL A 73 10.79 -10.16 -16.81
N LEU A 74 10.25 -11.21 -17.43
CA LEU A 74 10.67 -12.61 -17.26
C LEU A 74 11.76 -13.05 -18.26
N ALA A 75 12.07 -12.22 -19.26
CA ALA A 75 13.19 -12.46 -20.15
C ALA A 75 14.45 -12.59 -19.30
N LYS A 76 15.07 -13.78 -19.34
CA LYS A 76 16.36 -13.97 -18.69
C LYS A 76 17.32 -12.90 -19.21
N PRO A 77 18.12 -12.28 -18.33
CA PRO A 77 19.14 -11.33 -18.75
C PRO A 77 19.99 -11.96 -19.86
N ASP A 78 20.33 -11.17 -20.88
CA ASP A 78 21.17 -11.60 -21.99
C ASP A 78 22.42 -12.32 -21.44
N PRO A 79 22.68 -13.59 -21.80
CA PRO A 79 23.83 -14.33 -21.29
C PRO A 79 25.18 -13.70 -21.67
N GLN A 80 25.21 -12.74 -22.61
CA GLN A 80 26.40 -11.96 -22.95
C GLN A 80 26.61 -10.74 -22.04
N VAL A 81 25.58 -10.31 -21.30
CA VAL A 81 25.75 -9.36 -20.19
C VAL A 81 26.25 -10.17 -19.01
N LYS A 82 27.58 -10.23 -18.88
CA LYS A 82 28.24 -10.75 -17.68
C LYS A 82 27.87 -9.82 -16.52
N VAL A 83 26.74 -10.10 -15.87
CA VAL A 83 26.43 -9.54 -14.55
C VAL A 83 27.49 -10.11 -13.64
N GLU A 84 28.56 -9.33 -13.44
CA GLU A 84 29.56 -9.65 -12.44
C GLU A 84 28.77 -9.83 -11.13
N PRO A 85 28.90 -10.99 -10.45
CA PRO A 85 28.25 -11.18 -9.17
C PRO A 85 28.58 -9.95 -8.32
N PRO A 86 27.60 -9.32 -7.66
CA PRO A 86 27.94 -8.27 -6.72
C PRO A 86 29.06 -8.82 -5.84
N GLU A 87 30.18 -8.10 -5.78
CA GLU A 87 31.30 -8.53 -4.95
C GLU A 87 30.70 -8.93 -3.59
N PRO A 88 31.04 -10.13 -3.08
CA PRO A 88 30.48 -10.58 -1.81
C PRO A 88 30.70 -9.46 -0.82
N SER A 89 29.59 -8.90 -0.32
CA SER A 89 29.63 -7.82 0.64
C SER A 89 30.65 -8.21 1.69
N PRO A 90 31.65 -7.34 1.99
CA PRO A 90 32.67 -7.68 2.96
C PRO A 90 31.95 -8.18 4.22
N PRO A 91 32.45 -9.25 4.88
CA PRO A 91 31.80 -9.83 6.03
C PRO A 91 31.48 -8.70 7.01
N THR A 92 30.20 -8.57 7.36
CA THR A 92 29.70 -7.50 8.21
C THR A 92 30.57 -7.48 9.45
N ARG A 93 31.34 -6.41 9.64
CA ARG A 93 32.27 -6.34 10.77
C ARG A 93 31.42 -6.51 12.04
N PRO A 94 31.79 -7.40 12.97
CA PRO A 94 31.07 -7.49 14.22
C PRO A 94 31.09 -6.11 14.87
N GLY A 95 29.89 -5.52 15.03
CA GLY A 95 29.75 -4.13 15.46
C GLY A 95 30.57 -3.85 16.71
N SER A 96 31.13 -2.64 16.83
CA SER A 96 32.04 -2.29 17.92
C SER A 96 31.44 -2.59 19.30
N ARG A 97 32.26 -2.80 20.34
CA ARG A 97 31.76 -3.02 21.72
C ARG A 97 30.78 -1.91 22.14
N ARG A 98 31.02 -0.68 21.67
CA ARG A 98 30.16 0.49 21.88
C ARG A 98 28.82 0.35 21.16
N GLU A 99 28.79 -0.05 19.89
CA GLU A 99 27.54 -0.29 19.16
C GLU A 99 26.69 -1.36 19.82
N ARG A 100 27.29 -2.50 20.20
CA ARG A 100 26.57 -3.56 20.92
C ARG A 100 25.99 -3.06 22.24
N ALA A 101 26.73 -2.21 22.97
CA ALA A 101 26.23 -1.60 24.19
C ALA A 101 25.06 -0.63 23.94
N ILE A 102 25.10 0.16 22.86
CA ILE A 102 24.02 1.08 22.47
C ILE A 102 22.76 0.30 22.10
N VAL A 103 22.89 -0.77 21.31
CA VAL A 103 21.76 -1.64 20.94
C VAL A 103 21.17 -2.27 22.20
N ALA A 104 22.00 -2.86 23.07
CA ALA A 104 21.53 -3.46 24.32
C ALA A 104 20.81 -2.46 25.23
N ALA A 105 21.36 -1.25 25.39
CA ALA A 105 20.73 -0.18 26.17
C ALA A 105 19.40 0.28 25.55
N SER A 106 19.33 0.39 24.22
CA SER A 106 18.11 0.77 23.50
C SER A 106 17.02 -0.29 23.65
N VAL A 107 17.37 -1.57 23.56
CA VAL A 107 16.45 -2.69 23.79
C VAL A 107 15.97 -2.72 25.25
N ALA A 108 16.87 -2.52 26.22
CA ALA A 108 16.50 -2.48 27.63
C ALA A 108 15.55 -1.31 27.94
N ALA A 109 15.81 -0.13 27.37
CA ALA A 109 14.94 1.03 27.49
C ALA A 109 13.59 0.78 26.80
N ALA A 110 13.57 0.18 25.60
CA ALA A 110 12.35 -0.19 24.91
C ALA A 110 11.49 -1.15 25.75
N LEU A 111 12.12 -2.16 26.37
CA LEU A 111 11.43 -3.07 27.28
C LEU A 111 10.86 -2.35 28.51
N GLY A 112 11.63 -1.45 29.13
CA GLY A 112 11.15 -0.65 30.26
C GLY A 112 9.93 0.20 29.90
N LEU A 113 9.94 0.84 28.72
CA LEU A 113 8.81 1.62 28.20
C LEU A 113 7.60 0.72 27.89
N ALA A 114 7.80 -0.46 27.32
CA ALA A 114 6.74 -1.41 27.03
C ALA A 114 6.06 -1.92 28.32
N VAL A 115 6.85 -2.22 29.37
CA VAL A 115 6.32 -2.60 30.69
C VAL A 115 5.51 -1.43 31.30
N ALA A 116 6.03 -0.20 31.24
CA ALA A 116 5.30 0.97 31.72
C ALA A 116 3.99 1.17 30.96
N ALA A 117 3.99 1.02 29.64
CA ALA A 117 2.80 1.10 28.81
C ALA A 117 1.77 0.02 29.13
N PHE A 118 2.22 -1.22 29.40
CA PHE A 118 1.36 -2.32 29.83
C PHE A 118 0.67 -2.01 31.15
N GLN A 119 1.41 -1.53 32.16
CA GLN A 119 0.83 -1.17 33.47
C GLN A 119 -0.16 -0.01 33.36
N LEU A 120 0.16 0.99 32.53
CA LEU A 120 -0.72 2.12 32.25
C LEU A 120 -1.95 1.75 31.40
N SER A 121 -1.93 0.57 30.78
CA SER A 121 -3.06 0.01 30.03
C SER A 121 -3.84 -1.05 30.83
N GLY A 122 -3.61 -1.11 32.15
CA GLY A 122 -4.32 -1.99 33.08
C GLY A 122 -5.84 -1.77 33.06
N ASN A 123 -6.59 -2.75 33.57
CA ASN A 123 -8.05 -2.75 33.55
C ASN A 123 -8.64 -2.58 32.14
N ASN A 124 -7.97 -3.14 31.13
CA ASN A 124 -8.42 -3.16 29.75
C ASN A 124 -8.63 -1.76 29.14
N ARG A 125 -7.82 -0.76 29.50
CA ARG A 125 -8.06 0.62 29.06
C ARG A 125 -6.82 1.29 28.51
N PHE A 126 -6.88 1.81 27.29
CA PHE A 126 -5.84 2.69 26.77
C PHE A 126 -5.86 4.03 27.52
N THR A 127 -4.68 4.46 27.94
CA THR A 127 -4.43 5.80 28.43
C THR A 127 -3.53 6.54 27.45
N PHE A 128 -3.66 7.87 27.36
CA PHE A 128 -2.82 8.67 26.46
C PHE A 128 -1.33 8.42 26.70
N LEU A 129 -0.91 8.46 27.98
CA LEU A 129 0.48 8.19 28.36
C LEU A 129 0.89 6.75 28.02
N GLY A 130 0.04 5.76 28.28
CA GLY A 130 0.32 4.36 27.93
C GLY A 130 0.58 4.17 26.44
N VAL A 131 -0.27 4.77 25.59
CA VAL A 131 -0.10 4.72 24.12
C VAL A 131 1.19 5.41 23.67
N VAL A 132 1.53 6.58 24.24
CA VAL A 132 2.78 7.30 23.94
C VAL A 132 4.00 6.45 24.30
N LEU A 133 4.02 5.84 25.49
CA LEU A 133 5.14 4.99 25.91
C LEU A 133 5.24 3.71 25.08
N TRP A 134 4.10 3.12 24.71
CA TRP A 134 4.08 1.97 23.79
C TRP A 134 4.66 2.35 22.43
N GLY A 135 4.22 3.45 21.83
CA GLY A 135 4.77 3.95 20.57
C GLY A 135 6.28 4.21 20.65
N ALA A 136 6.74 4.86 21.73
CA ALA A 136 8.16 5.08 21.98
C ALA A 136 8.95 3.78 22.11
N SER A 137 8.40 2.75 22.77
CA SER A 137 9.05 1.43 22.87
C SER A 137 9.24 0.78 21.50
N VAL A 138 8.23 0.85 20.63
CA VAL A 138 8.28 0.25 19.29
C VAL A 138 9.31 0.99 18.43
N LEU A 139 9.27 2.32 18.42
CA LEU A 139 10.21 3.14 17.65
C LEU A 139 11.65 2.94 18.12
N LEU A 140 11.89 2.84 19.42
CA LEU A 140 13.23 2.61 19.97
C LEU A 140 13.73 1.21 19.63
N PHE A 141 12.86 0.19 19.69
CA PHE A 141 13.19 -1.18 19.29
C PHE A 141 13.55 -1.24 17.80
N ILE A 142 12.72 -0.66 16.92
CA ILE A 142 13.02 -0.57 15.48
C ILE A 142 14.35 0.17 15.27
N GLY A 143 14.55 1.31 15.93
CA GLY A 143 15.78 2.09 15.83
C GLY A 143 17.02 1.35 16.30
N ALA A 144 16.90 0.43 17.27
CA ALA A 144 18.01 -0.39 17.75
C ALA A 144 18.50 -1.40 16.71
N PHE A 145 17.63 -1.88 15.83
CA PHE A 145 17.93 -2.85 14.78
C PHE A 145 17.94 -2.25 13.37
N TRP A 146 17.78 -0.93 13.26
CA TRP A 146 17.75 -0.27 11.97
C TRP A 146 19.16 -0.27 11.34
N GLU A 147 19.35 -1.07 10.30
CA GLU A 147 20.60 -1.11 9.55
C GLU A 147 20.80 0.22 8.82
N ARG A 148 21.85 0.95 9.20
CA ARG A 148 22.22 2.22 8.56
C ARG A 148 23.16 1.90 7.41
N PRO A 149 22.90 2.38 6.18
CA PRO A 149 23.87 2.27 5.10
C PRO A 149 25.18 2.93 5.53
N GLU A 150 26.31 2.25 5.31
CA GLU A 150 27.64 2.82 5.56
C GLU A 150 27.77 4.15 4.78
N GLY A 151 28.21 5.21 5.47
CA GLY A 151 28.33 6.56 4.88
C GLY A 151 27.07 7.44 4.93
N ALA A 152 25.92 6.94 5.39
CA ALA A 152 24.69 7.74 5.49
C ALA A 152 24.72 8.81 6.61
N ALA A 153 25.59 8.67 7.61
CA ALA A 153 25.63 9.61 8.75
C ALA A 153 26.03 11.04 8.33
N ASP A 154 26.90 11.19 7.33
CA ASP A 154 27.37 12.50 6.85
C ASP A 154 26.45 13.11 5.78
N GLU A 155 25.64 12.29 5.09
CA GLU A 155 24.76 12.74 4.02
C GLU A 155 23.31 13.00 4.46
N VAL A 156 22.87 12.39 5.58
CA VAL A 156 21.49 12.52 6.08
C VAL A 156 21.19 13.92 6.66
N TYR A 157 22.21 14.66 7.11
CA TYR A 157 22.05 16.00 7.68
C TYR A 157 22.37 17.16 6.72
N SER A 158 22.95 16.90 5.54
CA SER A 158 23.50 17.96 4.68
C SER A 158 22.69 18.28 3.42
N LYS A 159 21.60 17.55 3.12
CA LYS A 159 20.75 17.87 1.95
C LYS A 159 19.25 17.73 2.26
N PRO A 160 18.48 18.83 2.30
CA PRO A 160 17.01 18.78 2.37
C PRO A 160 16.36 18.21 1.09
N SER A 161 17.15 17.75 0.11
CA SER A 161 16.67 17.25 -1.18
C SER A 161 16.08 15.83 -1.14
N ARG A 162 16.11 15.11 -0.01
CA ARG A 162 15.54 13.75 0.08
C ARG A 162 14.00 13.74 0.10
N LEU A 163 13.34 14.80 0.56
CA LEU A 163 11.88 14.98 0.41
C LEU A 163 11.49 15.14 -1.07
N ALA A 164 12.31 15.82 -1.87
CA ALA A 164 12.09 15.96 -3.31
C ALA A 164 12.33 14.66 -4.11
N GLY A 165 13.03 13.68 -3.51
CA GLY A 165 13.22 12.34 -4.07
C GLY A 165 12.07 11.37 -3.78
N TRP A 166 11.20 11.69 -2.81
CA TRP A 166 9.96 10.93 -2.52
C TRP A 166 8.83 11.27 -3.49
N LEU A 167 8.88 12.44 -4.14
CA LEU A 167 7.98 12.76 -5.23
C LEU A 167 8.41 11.95 -6.46
N PRO A 168 7.53 11.08 -7.00
CA PRO A 168 7.86 10.36 -8.21
C PRO A 168 8.26 11.36 -9.30
N ARG A 169 9.37 11.12 -9.99
CA ARG A 169 9.75 11.90 -11.17
C ARG A 169 9.05 11.27 -12.37
N TRP A 170 7.92 11.86 -12.77
CA TRP A 170 7.13 11.46 -13.92
C TRP A 170 7.85 11.91 -15.21
N THR A 171 8.97 11.27 -15.55
CA THR A 171 9.78 11.66 -16.71
C THR A 171 10.06 10.46 -17.60
N GLY A 172 9.75 10.59 -18.90
CA GLY A 172 10.09 9.58 -19.91
C GLY A 172 9.33 8.26 -19.75
N ALA A 173 10.06 7.16 -19.66
CA ALA A 173 9.52 5.79 -19.68
C ALA A 173 8.75 5.35 -18.41
N SER A 174 8.85 6.10 -17.31
CA SER A 174 8.11 5.83 -16.06
C SER A 174 6.70 6.44 -16.04
N ALA A 175 6.45 7.45 -16.86
CA ALA A 175 5.17 8.16 -16.90
C ALA A 175 3.97 7.26 -17.28
N PRO A 176 4.07 6.32 -18.25
CA PRO A 176 2.97 5.41 -18.57
C PRO A 176 2.64 4.45 -17.42
N VAL A 177 3.67 3.97 -16.70
CA VAL A 177 3.49 3.07 -15.54
C VAL A 177 2.83 3.82 -14.39
N ALA A 178 3.32 5.03 -14.08
CA ALA A 178 2.72 5.88 -13.06
C ALA A 178 1.25 6.23 -13.38
N LEU A 179 0.94 6.53 -14.64
CA LEU A 179 -0.43 6.79 -15.08
C LEU A 179 -1.31 5.53 -14.98
N THR A 180 -0.76 4.35 -15.26
CA THR A 180 -1.47 3.08 -15.13
C THR A 180 -1.78 2.76 -13.67
N LEU A 181 -0.81 2.93 -12.77
CA LEU A 181 -0.99 2.76 -11.33
C LEU A 181 -1.99 3.77 -10.78
N LEU A 182 -1.87 5.05 -11.16
CA LEU A 182 -2.84 6.07 -10.79
C LEU A 182 -4.25 5.73 -11.29
N GLY A 183 -4.36 5.22 -12.52
CA GLY A 183 -5.62 4.74 -13.09
C GLY A 183 -6.20 3.55 -12.31
N ALA A 184 -5.35 2.60 -11.90
CA ALA A 184 -5.77 1.46 -11.07
C ALA A 184 -6.22 1.90 -9.67
N VAL A 185 -5.49 2.82 -9.03
CA VAL A 185 -5.87 3.42 -7.75
C VAL A 185 -7.19 4.19 -7.89
N ALA A 186 -7.35 5.02 -8.91
CA ALA A 186 -8.57 5.78 -9.17
C ALA A 186 -9.77 4.86 -9.44
N LEU A 187 -9.59 3.79 -10.22
CA LEU A 187 -10.63 2.81 -10.49
C LEU A 187 -10.99 2.01 -9.22
N GLY A 188 -9.98 1.61 -8.44
CA GLY A 188 -10.18 0.93 -7.16
C GLY A 188 -10.88 1.82 -6.12
N ALA A 189 -10.57 3.12 -6.10
CA ALA A 189 -11.26 4.12 -5.29
C ALA A 189 -12.71 4.27 -5.77
N PHE A 190 -12.94 4.44 -7.07
CA PHE A 190 -14.28 4.55 -7.64
C PHE A 190 -15.17 3.39 -7.19
N PHE A 191 -14.74 2.13 -7.36
CA PHE A 191 -15.57 0.98 -6.96
C PHE A 191 -15.78 0.86 -5.44
N ARG A 192 -14.85 1.36 -4.62
CA ARG A 192 -15.02 1.36 -3.15
C ARG A 192 -16.01 2.40 -2.65
N PHE A 193 -16.11 3.55 -3.31
CA PHE A 193 -17.00 4.64 -2.88
C PHE A 193 -18.29 4.72 -3.71
N TYR A 194 -18.35 4.07 -4.86
CA TYR A 194 -19.54 4.06 -5.71
C TYR A 194 -20.71 3.41 -4.99
N ARG A 195 -21.79 4.19 -4.78
CA ARG A 195 -23.02 3.74 -4.11
C ARG A 195 -22.81 3.23 -2.68
N LEU A 196 -21.81 3.77 -1.98
CA LEU A 196 -21.49 3.38 -0.61
C LEU A 196 -22.65 3.60 0.36
N ASP A 197 -23.47 4.62 0.13
CA ASP A 197 -24.68 4.92 0.89
C ASP A 197 -25.70 3.78 0.83
N ILE A 198 -25.95 3.23 -0.36
CA ILE A 198 -27.04 2.29 -0.61
C ILE A 198 -26.61 0.82 -0.68
N VAL A 199 -25.33 0.50 -0.90
CA VAL A 199 -24.82 -0.88 -1.00
C VAL A 199 -23.82 -1.19 0.12
N PRO A 200 -24.01 -2.28 0.89
CA PRO A 200 -25.27 -3.04 1.05
C PRO A 200 -26.36 -2.18 1.71
N PHE A 201 -27.63 -2.46 1.43
CA PHE A 201 -28.74 -1.66 1.99
C PHE A 201 -28.98 -2.00 3.46
N ASP A 202 -28.98 -3.29 3.78
CA ASP A 202 -29.29 -3.78 5.12
C ASP A 202 -28.04 -3.97 5.98
N MET A 203 -28.22 -3.73 7.27
CA MET A 203 -27.24 -4.06 8.30
C MET A 203 -27.32 -5.54 8.67
N THR A 204 -26.20 -6.05 9.18
CA THR A 204 -26.13 -7.37 9.82
C THR A 204 -25.93 -7.20 11.33
N SER A 205 -26.11 -8.26 12.13
CA SER A 205 -25.84 -8.23 13.58
C SER A 205 -24.46 -7.67 13.88
N ASP A 206 -23.47 -8.04 13.07
CA ASP A 206 -22.09 -7.57 13.20
C ASP A 206 -21.96 -6.05 13.17
N HIS A 207 -22.67 -5.40 12.24
CA HIS A 207 -22.64 -3.95 12.12
C HIS A 207 -23.25 -3.26 13.34
N VAL A 208 -24.30 -3.84 13.92
CA VAL A 208 -24.93 -3.31 15.14
C VAL A 208 -23.97 -3.43 16.32
N GLU A 209 -23.33 -4.57 16.51
CA GLU A 209 -22.34 -4.79 17.57
C GLU A 209 -21.17 -3.80 17.44
N LYS A 210 -20.67 -3.57 16.22
CA LYS A 210 -19.62 -2.57 15.96
C LYS A 210 -20.05 -1.15 16.34
N LEU A 211 -21.28 -0.74 16.00
CA LEU A 211 -21.78 0.59 16.36
C LEU A 211 -21.91 0.78 17.88
N LEU A 212 -22.26 -0.26 18.62
CA LEU A 212 -22.32 -0.20 20.08
C LEU A 212 -20.93 0.02 20.70
N ASP A 213 -19.91 -0.65 20.17
CA ASP A 213 -18.53 -0.48 20.61
C ASP A 213 -17.98 0.91 20.22
N ILE A 214 -18.27 1.39 19.02
CA ILE A 214 -17.91 2.77 18.61
C ILE A 214 -18.57 3.79 19.52
N ARG A 215 -19.84 3.60 19.89
CA ARG A 215 -20.55 4.50 20.81
C ARG A 215 -19.82 4.58 22.15
N ARG A 216 -19.32 3.46 22.67
CA ARG A 216 -18.52 3.43 23.91
C ARG A 216 -17.22 4.23 23.76
N VAL A 217 -16.50 4.05 22.65
CA VAL A 217 -15.26 4.81 22.35
C VAL A 217 -15.55 6.30 22.22
N VAL A 218 -16.63 6.67 21.53
CA VAL A 218 -17.06 8.07 21.42
C VAL A 218 -17.36 8.64 22.81
N GLY A 219 -18.01 7.85 23.67
CA GLY A 219 -18.26 8.16 25.09
C GLY A 219 -17.04 8.13 26.02
N GLY A 220 -15.82 7.89 25.50
CA GLY A 220 -14.57 7.94 26.29
C GLY A 220 -14.16 6.62 26.95
N GLN A 221 -14.81 5.51 26.59
CA GLN A 221 -14.37 4.16 26.97
C GLN A 221 -13.38 3.63 25.94
N PHE A 222 -12.10 3.79 26.25
CA PHE A 222 -11.00 3.40 25.37
C PHE A 222 -10.53 2.00 25.73
N ASP A 223 -11.31 0.99 25.39
CA ASP A 223 -10.99 -0.40 25.69
C ASP A 223 -9.80 -0.91 24.85
N VAL A 224 -8.93 -1.73 25.46
CA VAL A 224 -7.85 -2.43 24.75
C VAL A 224 -8.41 -3.66 24.02
N PHE A 225 -9.32 -4.37 24.68
CA PHE A 225 -10.00 -5.57 24.23
C PHE A 225 -11.51 -5.35 24.23
N PHE A 226 -12.14 -5.49 23.06
CA PHE A 226 -13.58 -5.28 22.87
C PHE A 226 -14.37 -6.57 23.11
N ALA A 227 -14.70 -6.82 24.38
CA ALA A 227 -15.34 -8.06 24.81
C ALA A 227 -16.74 -8.31 24.23
N ASN A 228 -17.49 -7.24 23.93
CA ASN A 228 -18.84 -7.32 23.37
C ASN A 228 -18.85 -7.92 21.96
N ASN A 229 -17.73 -7.87 21.23
CA ASN A 229 -17.61 -8.31 19.85
C ASN A 229 -16.56 -9.44 19.71
N GLY A 230 -16.49 -10.32 20.71
CA GLY A 230 -15.60 -11.49 20.69
C GLY A 230 -14.11 -11.18 20.70
N GLY A 231 -13.71 -9.96 21.10
CA GLY A 231 -12.30 -9.56 21.17
C GLY A 231 -11.71 -9.07 19.85
N ARG A 232 -12.51 -8.44 18.99
CA ARG A 232 -12.05 -7.88 17.72
C ARG A 232 -10.99 -6.81 17.87
N GLU A 233 -10.24 -6.64 16.78
CA GLU A 233 -9.15 -5.68 16.70
C GLU A 233 -9.63 -4.24 16.98
N PRO A 234 -8.97 -3.51 17.88
CA PRO A 234 -9.44 -2.21 18.35
C PRO A 234 -9.44 -1.13 17.25
N MET A 235 -8.53 -1.24 16.28
CA MET A 235 -8.22 -0.18 15.32
C MET A 235 -9.45 0.30 14.53
N GLU A 236 -10.32 -0.62 14.12
CA GLU A 236 -11.56 -0.29 13.39
C GLU A 236 -12.46 0.67 14.19
N PHE A 237 -12.66 0.38 15.48
CA PHE A 237 -13.55 1.17 16.35
C PHE A 237 -12.97 2.56 16.63
N TYR A 238 -11.65 2.65 16.86
CA TYR A 238 -10.97 3.92 17.07
C TYR A 238 -10.95 4.78 15.81
N LEU A 239 -10.75 4.18 14.63
CA LEU A 239 -10.79 4.90 13.37
C LEU A 239 -12.18 5.49 13.10
N ALA A 240 -13.24 4.68 13.25
CA ALA A 240 -14.61 5.16 13.11
C ALA A 240 -14.97 6.25 14.13
N ALA A 241 -14.59 6.07 15.40
CA ALA A 241 -14.79 7.09 16.44
C ALA A 241 -14.01 8.38 16.16
N GLY A 242 -12.82 8.26 15.56
CA GLY A 242 -12.03 9.39 15.08
C GLY A 242 -12.75 10.16 13.96
N LEU A 243 -13.34 9.45 12.99
CA LEU A 243 -14.14 10.08 11.93
C LEU A 243 -15.33 10.86 12.50
N ILE A 244 -16.03 10.28 13.48
CA ILE A 244 -17.14 10.93 14.18
C ILE A 244 -16.67 12.19 14.92
N LYS A 245 -15.60 12.08 15.74
CA LYS A 245 -15.14 13.21 16.57
C LYS A 245 -14.45 14.32 15.80
N VAL A 246 -13.70 13.99 14.75
CA VAL A 246 -12.86 14.96 14.01
C VAL A 246 -13.62 15.58 12.85
N PHE A 247 -14.38 14.78 12.10
CA PHE A 247 -15.09 15.22 10.89
C PHE A 247 -16.60 15.38 11.09
N GLY A 248 -17.13 15.05 12.28
CA GLY A 248 -18.54 15.23 12.60
C GLY A 248 -19.48 14.24 11.90
N LEU A 249 -19.00 13.06 11.52
CA LEU A 249 -19.85 12.01 10.96
C LEU A 249 -20.83 11.48 12.01
N ASP A 250 -21.99 10.99 11.55
CA ASP A 250 -23.00 10.40 12.41
C ASP A 250 -22.62 8.99 12.89
N LEU A 251 -23.15 8.58 14.05
CA LEU A 251 -22.97 7.22 14.56
C LEU A 251 -23.98 6.27 13.89
N GLU A 252 -23.69 5.93 12.63
CA GLU A 252 -24.59 5.14 11.79
C GLU A 252 -23.85 4.18 10.84
N PHE A 253 -24.62 3.38 10.10
CA PHE A 253 -24.08 2.36 9.20
C PHE A 253 -23.17 2.95 8.13
N LEU A 254 -23.51 4.12 7.59
CA LEU A 254 -22.69 4.79 6.57
C LEU A 254 -21.26 5.05 7.08
N THR A 255 -21.10 5.44 8.34
CA THR A 255 -19.79 5.68 8.94
C THR A 255 -18.94 4.42 8.99
N LEU A 256 -19.53 3.25 9.28
CA LEU A 256 -18.81 1.96 9.18
C LEU A 256 -18.33 1.70 7.76
N LYS A 257 -19.21 1.92 6.77
CA LYS A 257 -18.87 1.73 5.36
C LYS A 257 -17.76 2.67 4.91
N VAL A 258 -17.82 3.95 5.29
CA VAL A 258 -16.77 4.94 5.01
C VAL A 258 -15.45 4.55 5.67
N THR A 259 -15.48 4.10 6.93
CA THR A 259 -14.31 3.63 7.66
C THR A 259 -13.60 2.51 6.89
N MET A 260 -14.35 1.49 6.46
CA MET A 260 -13.80 0.37 5.70
C MET A 260 -13.39 0.73 4.26
N ALA A 261 -14.13 1.62 3.59
CA ALA A 261 -13.78 2.10 2.25
C ALA A 261 -12.44 2.86 2.27
N LEU A 262 -12.20 3.69 3.29
CA LEU A 262 -10.94 4.39 3.51
C LEU A 262 -9.79 3.42 3.83
N ALA A 263 -10.01 2.46 4.74
CA ALA A 263 -9.01 1.43 5.04
C ALA A 263 -8.65 0.62 3.78
N GLY A 264 -9.66 0.23 3.01
CA GLY A 264 -9.47 -0.47 1.75
C GLY A 264 -8.76 0.36 0.68
N LEU A 265 -8.93 1.69 0.67
CA LEU A 265 -8.24 2.60 -0.24
C LEU A 265 -6.74 2.66 0.08
N LEU A 266 -6.38 2.73 1.37
CA LEU A 266 -4.99 2.75 1.84
C LEU A 266 -4.22 1.47 1.49
N LEU A 267 -4.93 0.36 1.24
CA LEU A 267 -4.35 -0.91 0.83
C LEU A 267 -4.23 -1.08 -0.69
N LEU A 268 -4.66 -0.11 -1.50
CA LEU A 268 -4.40 -0.16 -2.93
C LEU A 268 -2.90 0.02 -3.20
N PRO A 269 -2.31 -0.78 -4.12
CA PRO A 269 -0.91 -0.64 -4.47
C PRO A 269 -0.68 0.73 -5.13
N VAL A 270 0.31 1.46 -4.61
CA VAL A 270 0.80 2.76 -5.11
C VAL A 270 2.22 2.64 -5.64
#